data_AF-A0A938KCC8-F1
#
_entry.id   AF-A0A938KCC8-F1
#
_cell.length_a   1.000
_cell.length_b   1.000
_cell.length_c   1.000
_cell.angle_alpha   90.00
_cell.angle_beta   90.00
_cell.angle_gamma   90.00
#
_symmetry.space_group_name_H-M   'P 1'
#
loop_
_entity.id
_entity.type
_entity.pdbx_description
1 polymer ?
#
loop_
_entity_poly.entity_id
_entity_poly.type
_entity_poly.pdbx_seq_one_letter_code
_entity_poly.pdbx_strand_id
1 'polypeptide(L)'
;MKQILLLSVLTASSLAAADNPVVSGELKQWHKVTLTFDGPAAQETDRDPNPFTDYRLTVTFRHTSSSPEYRVPGYFAADGNAASTSAKSGAKWRVHLSPDKPGKWAWTASFVKGKHVALNPETIGAGVSPIDGRTGSFEIGATDKTGRNLRAKEPTQDWLAVIRRR
;
A
#
# COMPACT_ATOMS: atom_id res chain seq x y z
N MET A 1 -10.07 15.16 62.35
CA MET A 1 -10.07 15.74 60.98
C MET A 1 -9.29 14.78 60.10
N LYS A 2 -9.94 14.08 59.15
CA LYS A 2 -9.31 13.04 58.30
C LYS A 2 -8.96 13.65 56.94
N GLN A 3 -7.67 13.66 56.59
CA GLN A 3 -7.22 13.97 55.23
C GLN A 3 -7.34 12.73 54.34
N ILE A 4 -7.92 12.90 53.16
CA ILE A 4 -8.01 11.89 52.10
C ILE A 4 -6.97 12.26 51.05
N LEU A 5 -5.98 11.39 50.85
CA LEU A 5 -4.96 11.53 49.80
C LEU A 5 -5.48 10.81 48.54
N LEU A 6 -5.69 11.56 47.46
CA LEU A 6 -6.05 11.02 46.15
C LEU A 6 -4.77 10.64 45.39
N LEU A 7 -4.57 9.34 45.15
CA LEU A 7 -3.53 8.83 44.27
C LEU A 7 -4.04 8.85 42.83
N SER A 8 -3.50 9.73 41.99
CA SER A 8 -3.71 9.71 40.54
C SER A 8 -2.78 8.69 39.90
N VAL A 9 -3.35 7.59 39.38
CA VAL A 9 -2.63 6.61 38.58
C VAL A 9 -2.50 7.14 37.14
N LEU A 10 -1.30 7.58 36.75
CA LEU A 10 -0.99 7.81 35.33
C LEU A 10 -0.64 6.45 34.69
N THR A 11 -1.55 5.91 33.88
CA THR A 11 -1.22 4.82 32.95
C THR A 11 -0.48 5.40 31.75
N ALA A 12 0.81 5.12 31.63
CA ALA A 12 1.58 5.40 30.42
C ALA A 12 1.27 4.34 29.35
N SER A 13 0.45 4.71 28.36
CA SER A 13 0.22 3.88 27.17
C SER A 13 1.46 3.92 26.28
N SER A 14 2.20 2.83 26.19
CA SER A 14 3.29 2.69 25.22
C SER A 14 2.71 2.61 23.80
N LEU A 15 2.94 3.63 22.97
CA LEU A 15 2.72 3.53 21.53
C LEU A 15 3.74 2.51 20.99
N ALA A 16 3.29 1.31 20.66
CA ALA A 16 4.10 0.39 19.86
C ALA A 16 4.37 1.10 18.51
N ALA A 17 5.64 1.36 18.21
CA ALA A 17 6.03 1.81 16.88
C ALA A 17 5.63 0.69 15.92
N ALA A 18 4.61 0.94 15.08
CA ALA A 18 4.18 -0.06 14.13
C ALA A 18 5.26 -0.30 13.09
N ASP A 19 5.61 -1.57 12.85
CA ASP A 19 6.64 -1.95 11.89
C ASP A 19 6.32 -1.44 10.49
N ASN A 20 7.34 -0.97 9.76
CA ASN A 20 7.20 -0.54 8.37
C ASN A 20 6.57 -1.65 7.51
N PRO A 21 5.71 -1.30 6.54
CA PRO A 21 5.16 -2.31 5.65
C PRO A 21 6.29 -3.03 4.92
N VAL A 22 6.11 -4.32 4.71
CA VAL A 22 7.03 -5.11 3.91
C VAL A 22 6.89 -4.70 2.45
N VAL A 23 7.97 -4.17 1.87
CA VAL A 23 8.09 -3.87 0.44
C VAL A 23 8.66 -5.08 -0.27
N SER A 24 7.98 -5.60 -1.28
CA SER A 24 8.39 -6.80 -2.03
C SER A 24 8.11 -6.68 -3.53
N GLY A 25 8.73 -7.57 -4.30
CA GLY A 25 8.72 -7.55 -5.76
C GLY A 25 10.04 -7.08 -6.35
N GLU A 26 10.09 -6.91 -7.66
CA GLU A 26 11.26 -6.34 -8.33
C GLU A 26 11.12 -4.82 -8.34
N LEU A 27 11.99 -4.12 -7.61
CA LEU A 27 12.00 -2.67 -7.49
C LEU A 27 12.54 -1.99 -8.76
N LYS A 28 11.85 -2.20 -9.87
CA LYS A 28 12.18 -1.71 -11.21
C LYS A 28 10.97 -1.10 -11.89
N GLN A 29 11.23 -0.19 -12.82
CA GLN A 29 10.21 0.42 -13.65
C GLN A 29 9.34 -0.64 -14.35
N TRP A 30 8.01 -0.48 -14.27
CA TRP A 30 6.97 -1.38 -14.81
C TRP A 30 6.89 -2.77 -14.18
N HIS A 31 7.60 -3.00 -13.08
CA HIS A 31 7.50 -4.22 -12.29
C HIS A 31 6.58 -4.00 -11.08
N LYS A 32 5.88 -5.07 -10.68
CA LYS A 32 4.95 -5.02 -9.56
C LYS A 32 5.72 -4.89 -8.24
N VAL A 33 5.48 -3.78 -7.55
CA VAL A 33 5.89 -3.53 -6.17
C VAL A 33 4.68 -3.75 -5.26
N THR A 34 4.87 -4.51 -4.19
CA THR A 34 3.82 -4.83 -3.21
C THR A 34 4.20 -4.26 -1.86
N LEU A 35 3.34 -3.39 -1.31
CA LEU A 35 3.36 -3.05 0.11
C LEU A 35 2.44 -4.01 0.86
N THR A 36 2.95 -4.67 1.90
CA THR A 36 2.15 -5.47 2.83
C THR A 36 2.19 -4.84 4.21
N PHE A 37 1.02 -4.42 4.70
CA PHE A 37 0.84 -3.86 6.03
C PHE A 37 0.29 -4.93 6.98
N ASP A 38 0.69 -4.82 8.24
CA ASP A 38 0.02 -5.47 9.36
C ASP A 38 -1.07 -4.54 9.91
N GLY A 39 -2.32 -4.98 9.79
CA GLY A 39 -3.51 -4.24 10.19
C GLY A 39 -4.41 -5.05 11.13
N PRO A 40 -5.68 -4.65 11.29
CA PRO A 40 -6.66 -5.44 12.01
C PRO A 40 -6.74 -6.85 11.43
N ALA A 41 -6.80 -7.83 12.32
CA ALA A 41 -7.16 -9.19 11.93
C ALA A 41 -8.62 -9.23 11.50
N ALA A 42 -8.90 -9.95 10.42
CA ALA A 42 -10.24 -10.18 9.91
C ALA A 42 -10.33 -11.58 9.28
N GLN A 43 -11.54 -11.99 8.95
CA GLN A 43 -11.81 -13.17 8.12
C GLN A 43 -12.74 -12.80 6.96
N GLU A 44 -12.62 -13.52 5.85
CA GLU A 44 -13.40 -13.26 4.63
C GLU A 44 -14.93 -13.28 4.86
N THR A 45 -15.37 -14.02 5.87
CA THR A 45 -16.78 -14.21 6.24
C THR A 45 -17.30 -13.22 7.28
N ASP A 46 -16.47 -12.29 7.77
CA ASP A 46 -16.93 -11.28 8.72
C ASP A 46 -17.98 -10.37 8.10
N ARG A 47 -18.94 -9.97 8.94
CA ARG A 47 -20.05 -9.08 8.53
C ARG A 47 -20.03 -7.73 9.23
N ASP A 48 -19.39 -7.62 10.40
CA ASP A 48 -19.30 -6.36 11.15
C ASP A 48 -18.01 -6.34 12.01
N PRO A 49 -16.95 -5.65 11.56
CA PRO A 49 -16.79 -5.07 10.23
C PRO A 49 -16.46 -6.12 9.16
N ASN A 50 -17.02 -5.98 7.96
CA ASN A 50 -16.59 -6.77 6.81
C ASN A 50 -15.27 -6.24 6.21
N PRO A 51 -14.24 -7.07 5.99
CA PRO A 51 -12.93 -6.62 5.51
C PRO A 51 -12.93 -6.02 4.10
N PHE A 52 -13.95 -6.33 3.29
CA PHE A 52 -14.04 -5.90 1.89
C PHE A 52 -14.90 -4.65 1.72
N THR A 53 -15.91 -4.45 2.57
CA THR A 53 -16.83 -3.30 2.44
C THR A 53 -16.60 -2.22 3.49
N ASP A 54 -16.12 -2.60 4.68
CA ASP A 54 -16.09 -1.69 5.84
C ASP A 54 -14.69 -1.19 6.19
N TYR A 55 -13.68 -1.62 5.43
CA TYR A 55 -12.33 -1.09 5.48
C TYR A 55 -11.88 -0.62 4.10
N ARG A 56 -11.28 0.57 4.05
CA ARG A 56 -10.71 1.13 2.84
C ARG A 56 -9.26 1.50 3.07
N LEU A 57 -8.35 0.72 2.47
CA LEU A 57 -6.94 1.05 2.36
C LEU A 57 -6.71 1.76 1.03
N THR A 58 -6.10 2.92 1.10
CA THR A 58 -5.67 3.69 -0.07
C THR A 58 -4.26 4.19 0.18
N VAL A 59 -3.33 3.90 -0.72
CA VAL A 59 -1.97 4.43 -0.63
C VAL A 59 -1.73 5.41 -1.78
N THR A 60 -1.34 6.62 -1.42
CA THR A 60 -0.87 7.62 -2.38
C THR A 60 0.63 7.45 -2.56
N PHE A 61 1.06 7.15 -3.78
CA PHE A 61 2.46 7.07 -4.17
C PHE A 61 2.84 8.29 -4.97
N ARG A 62 3.95 8.93 -4.65
CA ARG A 62 4.45 10.12 -5.36
C ARG A 62 5.94 9.99 -5.64
N HIS A 63 6.30 10.18 -6.90
CA HIS A 63 7.71 10.26 -7.28
C HIS A 63 8.34 11.56 -6.74
N THR A 64 9.60 11.53 -6.33
CA THR A 64 10.28 12.70 -5.72
C THR A 64 10.41 13.91 -6.63
N SER A 65 10.31 13.73 -7.95
CA SER A 65 10.18 14.85 -8.89
C SER A 65 8.79 15.50 -8.91
N SER A 66 7.98 15.26 -7.87
CA SER A 66 6.58 15.73 -7.69
C SER A 66 5.54 15.17 -8.68
N SER A 67 5.97 14.48 -9.74
CA SER A 67 5.11 13.79 -10.71
C SER A 67 5.82 12.55 -11.26
N PRO A 68 5.13 11.41 -11.45
CA PRO A 68 3.68 11.24 -11.25
C PRO A 68 3.26 10.96 -9.79
N GLU A 69 1.97 11.13 -9.51
CA GLU A 69 1.29 10.72 -8.27
C GLU A 69 0.16 9.74 -8.59
N TYR A 70 0.04 8.67 -7.80
CA TYR A 70 -0.98 7.63 -7.95
C TYR A 70 -1.66 7.34 -6.62
N ARG A 71 -2.99 7.40 -6.61
CA ARG A 71 -3.80 6.93 -5.50
C ARG A 71 -4.27 5.51 -5.80
N VAL A 72 -3.76 4.54 -5.05
CA VAL A 72 -3.96 3.11 -5.35
C VAL A 72 -4.75 2.44 -4.23
N PRO A 73 -5.88 1.77 -4.54
CA PRO A 73 -6.63 1.02 -3.54
C PRO A 73 -5.87 -0.25 -3.10
N GLY A 74 -6.01 -0.58 -1.82
CA GLY A 74 -5.55 -1.83 -1.23
C GLY A 74 -6.68 -2.82 -0.96
N TYR A 75 -6.30 -4.02 -0.55
CA TYR A 75 -7.23 -5.11 -0.27
C TYR A 75 -6.79 -5.96 0.93
N PHE A 76 -7.75 -6.64 1.54
CA PHE A 76 -7.51 -7.65 2.57
C PHE A 76 -6.90 -8.91 1.95
N ALA A 77 -5.78 -9.38 2.49
CA ALA A 77 -4.99 -10.48 1.94
C ALA A 77 -4.84 -11.67 2.90
N ALA A 78 -5.70 -11.79 3.92
CA ALA A 78 -5.65 -12.85 4.93
C ALA A 78 -4.26 -12.98 5.56
N ASP A 79 -3.58 -14.12 5.39
CA ASP A 79 -2.22 -14.39 5.87
C ASP A 79 -1.11 -13.89 4.92
N GLY A 80 -1.47 -13.35 3.76
CA GLY A 80 -0.55 -12.95 2.69
C GLY A 80 -0.11 -14.09 1.78
N ASN A 81 -0.52 -15.33 2.01
CA ASN A 81 -0.22 -16.48 1.16
C ASN A 81 -1.44 -17.38 0.91
N ALA A 82 -2.65 -16.82 1.00
CA ALA A 82 -3.91 -17.54 0.81
C ALA A 82 -3.97 -18.41 -0.47
N ALA A 83 -3.27 -18.01 -1.54
CA ALA A 83 -3.16 -18.81 -2.76
C ALA A 83 -2.50 -20.19 -2.54
N SER A 84 -1.61 -20.31 -1.56
CA SER A 84 -0.92 -21.56 -1.21
C SER A 84 -1.47 -22.20 0.06
N THR A 85 -1.98 -21.41 1.00
CA THR A 85 -2.42 -21.88 2.32
C THR A 85 -3.93 -22.07 2.44
N SER A 86 -4.71 -21.56 1.48
CA SER A 86 -6.17 -21.45 1.57
C SER A 86 -6.66 -20.69 2.81
N ALA A 87 -5.82 -19.83 3.39
CA ALA A 87 -6.18 -19.04 4.55
C ALA A 87 -7.32 -18.06 4.23
N LYS A 88 -8.34 -18.06 5.08
CA LYS A 88 -9.52 -17.17 5.00
C LYS A 88 -9.47 -16.06 6.04
N SER A 89 -8.43 -16.01 6.85
CA SER A 89 -8.27 -15.05 7.92
C SER A 89 -6.81 -14.66 8.10
N GLY A 90 -6.59 -13.52 8.72
CA GLY A 90 -5.27 -12.98 9.01
C GLY A 90 -5.32 -11.47 9.13
N ALA A 91 -4.15 -10.85 9.10
CA ALA A 91 -3.96 -9.42 9.38
C ALA A 91 -3.21 -8.69 8.26
N LYS A 92 -3.02 -9.33 7.10
CA LYS A 92 -2.26 -8.76 6.00
C LYS A 92 -3.15 -7.95 5.08
N TRP A 93 -2.72 -6.72 4.79
CA TRP A 93 -3.37 -5.79 3.87
C TRP A 93 -2.37 -5.37 2.80
N ARG A 94 -2.78 -5.41 1.52
CA ARG A 94 -1.84 -5.22 0.41
C ARG A 94 -2.25 -4.13 -0.55
N VAL A 95 -1.23 -3.47 -1.11
CA VAL A 95 -1.36 -2.55 -2.24
C VAL A 95 -0.28 -2.89 -3.28
N HIS A 96 -0.65 -2.84 -4.56
CA HIS A 96 0.27 -3.09 -5.66
C HIS A 96 0.47 -1.83 -6.50
N LEU A 97 1.71 -1.42 -6.72
CA LEU A 97 2.09 -0.37 -7.64
C LEU A 97 2.95 -0.96 -8.77
N SER A 98 2.78 -0.46 -9.99
CA SER A 98 3.72 -0.67 -11.09
C SER A 98 4.34 0.68 -11.46
N PRO A 99 5.46 1.08 -10.84
CA PRO A 99 6.01 2.42 -11.01
C PRO A 99 6.46 2.62 -12.46
N ASP A 100 6.08 3.73 -13.08
CA ASP A 100 6.41 4.04 -14.47
C ASP A 100 7.68 4.87 -14.63
N LYS A 101 8.35 5.21 -13.52
CA LYS A 101 9.55 6.04 -13.48
C LYS A 101 10.59 5.51 -12.48
N PRO A 102 11.87 5.41 -12.89
CA PRO A 102 12.98 5.15 -11.96
C PRO A 102 13.21 6.32 -11.00
N GLY A 103 13.72 6.02 -9.82
CA GLY A 103 14.01 6.97 -8.77
C GLY A 103 13.25 6.66 -7.48
N LYS A 104 13.32 7.59 -6.54
CA LYS A 104 12.68 7.47 -5.24
C LYS A 104 11.17 7.74 -5.31
N TRP A 105 10.40 6.83 -4.72
CA TRP A 105 8.96 6.94 -4.55
C TRP A 105 8.63 7.07 -3.07
N ALA A 106 7.93 8.14 -2.71
CA ALA A 106 7.35 8.30 -1.38
C ALA A 106 5.91 7.76 -1.39
N TRP A 107 5.45 7.28 -0.24
CA TRP A 107 4.08 6.82 -0.07
C TRP A 107 3.46 7.33 1.22
N THR A 108 2.13 7.51 1.21
CA THR A 108 1.31 7.83 2.37
C THR A 108 0.09 6.92 2.36
N ALA A 109 -0.16 6.20 3.46
CA ALA A 109 -1.32 5.34 3.63
C ALA A 109 -2.47 6.09 4.29
N SER A 110 -3.68 5.90 3.76
CA SER A 110 -4.94 6.20 4.43
C SER A 110 -5.68 4.89 4.61
N PHE A 111 -6.02 4.56 5.85
CA PHE A 111 -6.74 3.35 6.19
C PHE A 111 -7.90 3.68 7.11
N VAL A 112 -9.11 3.57 6.60
CA VAL A 112 -10.31 3.99 7.32
C VAL A 112 -11.30 2.85 7.47
N LYS A 113 -12.05 2.89 8.58
CA LYS A 113 -13.14 1.97 8.91
C LYS A 113 -14.47 2.72 8.94
N GLY A 114 -15.50 2.11 8.39
CA GLY A 114 -16.87 2.63 8.44
C GLY A 114 -17.78 1.76 7.60
N LYS A 115 -19.08 1.74 7.92
CA LYS A 115 -20.05 0.93 7.17
C LYS A 115 -20.01 1.29 5.68
N HIS A 116 -19.71 0.30 4.83
CA HIS A 116 -19.61 0.42 3.38
C HIS A 116 -18.58 1.47 2.88
N VAL A 117 -17.62 1.86 3.72
CA VAL A 117 -16.63 2.89 3.38
C VAL A 117 -15.80 2.51 2.15
N ALA A 118 -15.59 1.23 1.87
CA ALA A 118 -14.83 0.80 0.68
C ALA A 118 -15.57 1.04 -0.64
N LEU A 119 -16.90 1.19 -0.61
CA LEU A 119 -17.74 1.24 -1.82
C LEU A 119 -17.80 2.63 -2.47
N ASN A 120 -17.58 3.69 -1.70
CA ASN A 120 -17.56 5.05 -2.20
C ASN A 120 -16.36 5.81 -1.63
N PRO A 121 -15.43 6.32 -2.47
CA PRO A 121 -14.24 7.03 -2.01
C PRO A 121 -14.55 8.32 -1.23
N GLU A 122 -15.73 8.91 -1.40
CA GLU A 122 -16.17 10.12 -0.69
C GLU A 122 -16.71 9.83 0.71
N THR A 123 -17.05 8.57 1.02
CA THR A 123 -17.53 8.20 2.36
C THR A 123 -16.41 8.39 3.38
N ILE A 124 -16.71 9.14 4.44
CA ILE A 124 -15.80 9.40 5.54
C ILE A 124 -15.85 8.22 6.51
N GLY A 125 -14.68 7.71 6.87
CA GLY A 125 -14.52 6.66 7.90
C GLY A 125 -13.58 7.12 9.00
N ALA A 126 -13.53 6.36 10.10
CA ALA A 126 -12.59 6.57 11.18
C ALA A 126 -11.22 5.99 10.82
N GLY A 127 -10.14 6.75 11.06
CA GLY A 127 -8.77 6.29 10.84
C GLY A 127 -8.45 5.05 11.68
N VAL A 128 -7.81 4.06 11.05
CA VAL A 128 -7.48 2.78 11.66
C VAL A 128 -5.98 2.72 11.92
N SER A 129 -5.64 2.78 13.21
CA SER A 129 -4.28 2.54 13.67
C SER A 129 -3.89 1.06 13.49
N PRO A 130 -2.60 0.77 13.24
CA PRO A 130 -1.53 1.76 13.12
C PRO A 130 -1.34 2.29 11.68
N ILE A 131 -2.09 1.81 10.69
CA ILE A 131 -1.80 2.05 9.26
C ILE A 131 -2.11 3.48 8.82
N ASP A 132 -3.21 4.06 9.28
CA ASP A 132 -3.67 5.37 8.83
C ASP A 132 -2.65 6.48 9.10
N GLY A 133 -2.39 7.31 8.10
CA GLY A 133 -1.43 8.42 8.17
C GLY A 133 0.04 8.02 8.04
N ARG A 134 0.37 6.73 7.95
CA ARG A 134 1.75 6.28 7.83
C ARG A 134 2.39 6.70 6.50
N THR A 135 3.69 6.92 6.55
CA THR A 135 4.48 7.31 5.37
C THR A 135 5.77 6.50 5.25
N GLY A 136 6.36 6.51 4.07
CA GLY A 136 7.68 5.93 3.83
C GLY A 136 8.13 6.12 2.38
N SER A 137 9.18 5.42 1.98
CA SER A 137 9.69 5.47 0.61
C SER A 137 10.47 4.23 0.20
N PHE A 138 10.59 4.00 -1.11
CA PHE A 138 11.48 2.99 -1.70
C PHE A 138 12.10 3.52 -3.00
N GLU A 139 13.21 2.90 -3.43
CA GLU A 139 13.93 3.25 -4.65
C GLU A 139 13.52 2.32 -5.80
N ILE A 140 13.35 2.86 -7.01
CA ILE A 140 13.02 2.10 -8.22
C ILE A 140 14.15 2.23 -9.24
N GLY A 141 14.71 1.10 -9.66
CA GLY A 141 15.68 1.05 -10.75
C GLY A 141 15.05 1.12 -12.14
N ALA A 142 15.89 1.29 -13.16
CA ALA A 142 15.48 1.12 -14.55
C ALA A 142 15.07 -0.35 -14.84
N THR A 143 14.17 -0.54 -15.79
CA THR A 143 13.90 -1.90 -16.31
C THR A 143 15.11 -2.42 -17.08
N ASP A 144 15.40 -3.71 -16.93
CA ASP A 144 16.41 -4.45 -17.70
C ASP A 144 15.75 -5.38 -18.74
N LYS A 145 14.43 -5.28 -18.92
CA LYS A 145 13.69 -6.11 -19.88
C LYS A 145 13.80 -5.56 -21.29
N THR A 146 14.29 -6.39 -22.20
CA THR A 146 14.38 -6.13 -23.65
C THR A 146 13.34 -6.94 -24.43
N GLY A 147 12.87 -6.42 -25.59
CA GLY A 147 11.98 -7.12 -26.52
C GLY A 147 10.47 -6.93 -26.28
N ARG A 148 9.61 -7.61 -27.06
CA ARG A 148 8.14 -7.51 -26.96
C ARG A 148 7.63 -8.15 -25.66
N ASN A 149 7.66 -7.38 -24.58
CA ASN A 149 6.87 -7.65 -23.39
C ASN A 149 6.19 -6.33 -22.99
N LEU A 150 5.05 -6.39 -22.29
CA LEU A 150 4.28 -5.20 -21.89
C LEU A 150 5.02 -4.26 -20.89
N ARG A 151 6.31 -4.52 -20.64
CA ARG A 151 7.19 -3.83 -19.69
C ARG A 151 8.50 -3.35 -20.36
N ALA A 152 8.61 -3.46 -21.68
CA ALA A 152 9.69 -2.89 -22.44
C ALA A 152 9.15 -1.71 -23.24
N LYS A 153 9.93 -0.63 -23.35
CA LYS A 153 9.67 0.39 -24.36
C LYS A 153 10.12 -0.19 -25.69
N GLU A 154 9.25 -0.23 -26.69
CA GLU A 154 9.65 -0.54 -28.07
C GLU A 154 10.82 0.38 -28.45
N PRO A 155 11.95 -0.14 -28.95
CA PRO A 155 12.95 0.73 -29.53
C PRO A 155 12.28 1.45 -30.69
N THR A 156 12.14 2.78 -30.58
CA THR A 156 11.68 3.62 -31.68
C THR A 156 12.57 3.34 -32.87
N GLN A 157 12.05 2.63 -33.87
CA GLN A 157 12.74 2.48 -35.15
C GLN A 157 12.99 3.88 -35.70
N ASP A 158 14.26 4.24 -35.83
CA ASP A 158 14.66 5.42 -36.58
C ASP A 158 14.36 5.19 -38.06
N TRP A 159 13.16 5.58 -38.48
CA TRP A 159 12.72 5.48 -39.87
C TRP A 159 13.62 6.26 -40.84
N LEU A 160 14.38 7.27 -40.36
CA LEU A 160 15.31 8.04 -41.19
C LEU A 160 16.56 7.24 -41.53
N ALA A 161 16.99 6.30 -40.67
CA ALA A 161 18.13 5.42 -40.94
C ALA A 161 17.85 4.38 -42.04
N VAL A 162 16.59 3.97 -42.21
CA VAL A 162 16.16 3.00 -43.24
C VAL A 162 16.12 3.64 -44.64
N ILE A 163 15.76 4.92 -44.72
CA ILE A 163 15.60 5.63 -46.01
C ILE A 163 16.96 6.01 -46.64
N ARG A 164 18.00 6.31 -45.84
CA ARG A 164 19.34 6.72 -46.35
C ARG A 164 20.17 5.59 -46.98
N ARG A 165 19.65 4.36 -47.05
CA ARG A 165 20.34 3.19 -47.62
C ARG A 165 19.76 2.69 -48.95
N ARG A 166 18.89 3.47 -49.60
CA ARG A 166 18.44 3.24 -50.98
C ARG A 166 18.89 4.39 -51.86
#